data_AF-B1P0Y7-F1
#
_entry.id   AF-B1P0Y7-F1
#
_cell.length_a   1.000
_cell.length_b   1.000
_cell.length_c   1.000
_cell.angle_alpha   90.00
_cell.angle_beta   90.00
_cell.angle_gamma   90.00
#
_symmetry.space_group_name_H-M   'P 1'
#
loop_
_entity.id
_entity.type
_entity.pdbx_description
1 polymer ?
#
loop_
_entity_poly.entity_id
_entity_poly.type
_entity_poly.pdbx_seq_one_letter_code
_entity_poly.pdbx_strand_id
1 'polypeptide(L)' 'IITATFNWAHATIILTGLTTLLTATYSLYIFTTTQHNKPATNFLHTPSHTREHLLMGLHLLPLLLLISSPKLMF' A
#
# COMPACT_ATOMS: atom_id res chain seq x y z
N ILE A 1 -2.25 -9.29 -14.41
CA ILE A 1 -1.29 -8.51 -15.24
C ILE A 1 0.06 -9.22 -15.33
N ILE A 2 0.75 -9.47 -14.21
CA ILE A 2 2.04 -10.20 -14.20
C ILE A 2 1.96 -11.56 -14.92
N THR A 3 0.91 -12.34 -14.66
CA THR A 3 0.67 -13.62 -15.35
C THR A 3 0.42 -13.48 -16.85
N ALA A 4 -0.25 -12.41 -17.29
CA ALA A 4 -0.52 -12.14 -18.70
C ALA A 4 0.74 -11.68 -19.44
N THR A 5 1.56 -10.80 -18.84
CA THR A 5 2.83 -10.35 -19.43
C THR A 5 3.88 -11.44 -19.44
N PHE A 6 3.90 -12.30 -18.41
CA PHE A 6 4.76 -13.47 -18.37
C PHE A 6 4.42 -14.48 -19.46
N ASN A 7 3.13 -14.70 -19.73
CA ASN A 7 2.68 -15.57 -20.83
C ASN A 7 3.05 -15.01 -22.21
N TRP A 8 3.14 -13.67 -22.33
CA TRP A 8 3.52 -13.02 -23.59
C TRP A 8 5.03 -13.09 -23.85
N ALA A 9 5.86 -12.83 -22.83
CA ALA A 9 7.31 -12.98 -22.94
C ALA A 9 7.93 -13.28 -21.57
N HIS A 10 8.60 -14.44 -21.44
CA HIS A 10 9.19 -14.89 -20.17
C HIS A 10 10.23 -13.92 -19.60
N ALA A 11 10.94 -13.17 -20.44
CA ALA A 11 11.91 -12.15 -20.01
C ALA A 11 11.29 -11.00 -19.19
N THR A 12 9.97 -10.78 -19.29
CA THR A 12 9.27 -9.71 -18.56
C THR A 12 9.19 -9.97 -17.04
N ILE A 13 9.51 -11.20 -16.58
CA ILE A 13 9.54 -11.51 -15.15
C ILE A 13 10.60 -10.72 -14.40
N ILE A 14 11.75 -10.45 -15.03
CA ILE A 14 12.84 -9.68 -14.41
C ILE A 14 12.38 -8.23 -14.20
N LEU A 15 11.75 -7.64 -15.22
CA LEU A 15 11.27 -6.26 -15.17
C LEU A 15 10.08 -6.09 -14.20
N THR A 16 9.12 -7.02 -14.23
CA THR A 16 7.97 -6.99 -13.30
C THR A 16 8.37 -7.32 -11.85
N GLY A 17 9.35 -8.21 -11.66
CA GLY A 17 9.94 -8.49 -10.35
C GLY A 17 10.70 -7.28 -9.79
N LEU A 18 11.51 -6.61 -10.61
CA LEU A 18 12.27 -5.42 -10.19
C LEU A 18 11.34 -4.25 -9.84
N THR A 19 10.31 -4.00 -10.63
CA THR A 19 9.30 -2.97 -10.32
C THR A 19 8.56 -3.28 -9.02
N THR A 20 8.15 -4.54 -8.80
CA THR A 20 7.52 -4.98 -7.55
C THR A 20 8.44 -4.79 -6.34
N LEU A 21 9.73 -5.13 -6.47
CA LEU A 21 10.73 -4.97 -5.42
C LEU A 21 10.95 -3.49 -5.05
N LEU A 22 11.04 -2.61 -6.05
CA LEU A 22 11.18 -1.17 -5.83
C LEU A 22 9.96 -0.61 -5.10
N THR A 23 8.74 -0.96 -5.53
CA THR A 23 7.50 -0.52 -4.86
C THR A 23 7.47 -1.00 -3.41
N ALA A 24 7.79 -2.27 -3.14
CA ALA A 24 7.83 -2.81 -1.78
C ALA A 24 8.86 -2.08 -0.90
N THR A 25 10.07 -1.84 -1.42
CA THR A 25 11.15 -1.14 -0.69
C THR A 25 10.76 0.30 -0.38
N TYR A 26 10.16 1.01 -1.33
CA TYR A 26 9.70 2.38 -1.13
C TYR A 26 8.57 2.46 -0.09
N SER A 27 7.56 1.58 -0.18
CA SER A 27 6.49 1.50 0.83
C SER A 27 7.05 1.19 2.22
N LEU A 28 8.02 0.28 2.33
CA LEU A 28 8.68 -0.05 3.59
C LEU A 28 9.48 1.14 4.15
N TYR A 29 10.17 1.89 3.28
CA TYR A 29 10.90 3.10 3.67
C TYR A 29 9.96 4.15 4.26
N ILE A 30 8.83 4.43 3.59
CA ILE A 30 7.82 5.37 4.11
C ILE A 30 7.23 4.88 5.44
N PHE A 31 6.92 3.59 5.56
CA PHE A 31 6.41 3.03 6.81
C PHE A 31 7.42 3.16 7.96
N THR A 32 8.68 2.79 7.71
CA THR A 32 9.74 2.85 8.73
C THR A 32 10.02 4.28 9.15
N THR A 33 10.07 5.22 8.21
CA THR A 33 10.38 6.63 8.51
C THR A 33 9.24 7.37 9.21
N THR A 34 7.97 7.03 8.92
CA THR A 34 6.81 7.74 9.48
C THR A 34 6.24 7.10 10.74
N GLN A 35 6.27 5.76 10.86
CA GLN A 35 5.64 5.03 11.97
C GLN A 35 6.65 4.41 12.94
N HIS A 36 7.81 3.95 12.46
CA HIS A 36 8.79 3.22 13.29
C HIS A 36 9.90 4.12 13.84
N ASN A 37 10.26 5.17 13.10
CA ASN A 37 11.35 6.03 13.52
C ASN A 37 10.92 6.89 14.71
N LYS A 38 11.88 7.19 15.58
CA LYS A 38 11.61 7.90 16.84
C LYS A 38 11.03 9.28 16.50
N PRO A 39 9.82 9.62 17.00
CA PRO A 39 9.22 10.92 16.73
C PRO A 39 10.18 11.98 17.27
N ALA A 40 10.44 13.00 16.46
CA ALA A 40 11.35 14.07 16.84
C ALA A 40 10.91 14.66 18.19
N THR A 41 11.82 14.70 19.15
CA THR A 41 11.62 15.00 20.59
C THR A 41 10.89 16.32 20.87
N ASN A 42 10.69 17.16 19.86
CA ASN A 42 10.06 18.48 19.92
C ASN A 42 8.67 18.54 19.25
N PHE A 43 8.12 17.43 18.76
CA PHE A 43 6.77 17.42 18.15
C PHE A 43 5.72 17.02 19.18
N LEU A 44 4.97 18.00 19.67
CA LEU A 44 3.67 17.78 20.32
C LEU A 44 2.70 17.24 19.26
N HIS A 45 2.55 15.91 19.19
CA HIS A 45 1.52 15.30 18.37
C HIS A 45 0.15 15.63 18.96
N THR A 46 -0.68 16.35 18.21
CA THR A 46 -2.10 16.51 18.56
C THR A 46 -2.81 15.16 18.41
N PRO A 47 -3.77 14.83 19.29
CA PRO A 47 -4.48 13.55 19.21
C PRO A 47 -5.23 13.44 17.88
N SER A 48 -5.21 12.27 17.27
CA SER A 48 -5.92 12.00 16.02
C SER A 48 -7.43 12.24 16.19
N HIS A 49 -8.02 12.97 15.24
CA HIS A 49 -9.43 13.37 15.34
C HIS A 49 -10.38 12.31 14.77
N THR A 50 -11.63 12.27 15.23
CA THR A 50 -12.68 11.34 14.73
C THR A 50 -12.88 11.46 13.21
N ARG A 51 -12.70 12.66 12.65
CA ARG A 51 -12.79 12.91 11.19
C ARG A 51 -11.74 12.10 10.41
N GLU A 52 -10.52 12.03 10.92
CA GLU A 52 -9.40 11.35 10.26
C GLU A 52 -9.59 9.84 10.30
N HIS A 53 -10.03 9.31 11.45
CA HIS A 53 -10.38 7.90 11.60
C HIS A 53 -11.54 7.50 10.69
N LEU A 54 -12.60 8.32 10.62
CA LEU A 54 -13.73 8.05 9.74
C LEU A 54 -13.30 8.06 8.26
N LEU A 55 -12.47 9.04 7.86
CA LEU A 55 -11.95 9.11 6.50
C LEU A 55 -11.12 7.87 6.14
N MET A 56 -10.23 7.44 7.04
CA MET A 56 -9.40 6.25 6.83
C MET A 56 -10.26 4.97 6.78
N GLY A 57 -11.25 4.86 7.67
CA GLY A 57 -12.23 3.76 7.66
C GLY A 57 -13.02 3.70 6.35
N LEU A 58 -13.50 4.84 5.86
CA LEU A 58 -14.25 4.93 4.60
C LEU A 58 -13.39 4.56 3.37
N HIS A 59 -12.08 4.72 3.43
CA HIS A 59 -11.17 4.27 2.36
C HIS A 59 -10.80 2.79 2.49
N LEU A 60 -10.58 2.28 3.70
CA LEU A 60 -10.20 0.89 3.96
C LEU A 60 -11.34 -0.10 3.76
N LEU A 61 -12.55 0.25 4.18
CA LEU A 61 -13.73 -0.60 4.10
C LEU A 61 -14.09 -1.02 2.66
N PRO A 62 -14.17 -0.12 1.65
CA PRO A 62 -14.42 -0.53 0.28
C PRO A 62 -13.26 -1.35 -0.30
N LEU A 63 -12.02 -1.05 0.07
CA LEU A 63 -10.85 -1.80 -0.39
C LEU A 63 -10.88 -3.26 0.11
N LEU A 64 -11.17 -3.45 1.41
CA LEU A 64 -11.33 -4.78 2.01
C LEU A 64 -12.51 -5.54 1.42
N LEU A 65 -13.63 -4.85 1.18
CA LEU A 65 -14.80 -5.44 0.54
C LEU A 65 -14.47 -5.93 -0.87
N LEU A 66 -13.71 -5.15 -1.65
CA LEU A 66 -13.29 -5.52 -3.00
C LEU A 66 -12.33 -6.72 -3.00
N ILE A 67 -11.44 -6.83 -2.01
CA ILE A 67 -10.55 -8.00 -1.86
C ILE A 67 -11.36 -9.26 -1.53
N SER A 68 -12.37 -9.15 -0.64
CA SER A 68 -13.21 -10.29 -0.24
C SER A 68 -14.17 -10.73 -1.35
N SER A 69 -14.70 -9.79 -2.13
CA SER A 69 -15.66 -10.05 -3.21
C SER A 69 -15.21 -9.39 -4.52
N PRO A 70 -14.17 -9.93 -5.19
CA PRO A 70 -13.63 -9.33 -6.41
C PRO A 70 -14.61 -9.38 -7.59
N LYS A 71 -15.66 -10.21 -7.50
CA LYS A 71 -16.77 -10.27 -8.45
C LYS A 71 -17.70 -9.05 -8.42
N LEU A 72 -17.60 -8.14 -7.44
CA LEU A 72 -18.43 -6.93 -7.47
C LEU A 72 -18.01 -5.93 -8.57
N MET A 73 -16.82 -6.09 -9.14
CA MET A 73 -16.25 -5.17 -10.13
C MET A 73 -16.31 -5.70 -11.58
N PHE A 74 -16.82 -6.93 -11.78
CA PHE A 74 -16.91 -7.64 -13.07
C PHE A 74 -18.28 -8.31 -13.19
#